data_AF-A0A8M8V8T7-F1
#
_entry.id   AF-A0A8M8V8T7-F1
#
_cell.length_a   1.000
_cell.length_b   1.000
_cell.length_c   1.000
_cell.angle_alpha   90.00
_cell.angle_beta   90.00
_cell.angle_gamma   90.00
#
_symmetry.space_group_name_H-M   'P 1'
#
loop_
_entity.id
_entity.type
_entity.pdbx_description
1 polymer ?
#
loop_
_entity_poly.entity_id
_entity_poly.type
_entity_poly.pdbx_seq_one_letter_code
_entity_poly.pdbx_strand_id
1 'polypeptide(L)'
;MDDLDADTSSYHCNVVRHMPLESIDSSLAIGFYCRNKSDFDDFCSRASELIDQSNGAPLFTIAESRSNPNPASYRSTAKDDAICTQDFEPVDKLPTSGSENFTQDDEWQLL
;
A
#
# COMPACT_ATOMS: atom_id res chain seq x y z
N MET A 1 27.32 -42.61 -2.39
CA MET A 1 27.29 -41.15 -2.61
C MET A 1 26.23 -40.70 -1.64
N ASP A 2 26.64 -40.37 -0.43
CA ASP A 2 25.70 -40.05 0.64
C ASP A 2 25.05 -38.71 0.32
N ASP A 3 23.73 -38.72 0.26
CA ASP A 3 22.88 -37.56 0.05
C ASP A 3 22.99 -36.69 1.30
N LEU A 4 23.89 -35.71 1.26
CA LEU A 4 24.05 -34.71 2.31
C LEU A 4 22.94 -33.67 2.18
N ASP A 5 21.69 -34.10 2.33
CA ASP A 5 20.57 -33.18 2.52
C ASP A 5 20.84 -32.39 3.79
N ALA A 6 20.76 -31.06 3.69
CA ALA A 6 20.98 -30.19 4.83
C ALA A 6 19.87 -30.39 5.87
N ASP A 7 20.23 -30.49 7.16
CA ASP A 7 19.25 -30.54 8.24
C ASP A 7 18.49 -29.20 8.32
N THR A 8 17.18 -29.22 8.01
CA THR A 8 16.30 -28.05 8.04
C THR A 8 15.42 -27.97 9.29
N SER A 9 15.65 -28.82 10.29
CA SER A 9 14.77 -28.94 11.46
C SER A 9 14.64 -27.63 12.25
N SER A 10 15.67 -26.78 12.26
CA SER A 10 15.68 -25.46 12.90
C SER A 10 14.76 -24.41 12.26
N TYR A 11 14.33 -24.60 11.00
CA TYR A 11 13.39 -23.70 10.30
C TYR A 11 11.92 -24.03 10.58
N HIS A 12 11.64 -25.12 11.31
CA HIS A 12 10.29 -25.63 11.55
C HIS A 12 9.94 -25.50 13.03
N CYS A 13 9.02 -24.58 13.35
CA CYS A 13 8.47 -24.49 14.70
C CYS A 13 7.44 -25.61 14.92
N ASN A 14 7.61 -26.43 15.96
CA ASN A 14 6.69 -27.52 16.31
C ASN A 14 5.61 -27.14 17.35
N VAL A 15 5.55 -25.86 17.74
CA VAL A 15 4.62 -25.33 18.75
C VAL A 15 3.85 -24.15 18.19
N VAL A 16 2.52 -24.15 18.34
CA VAL A 16 1.66 -22.99 18.05
C VAL A 16 1.63 -22.06 19.26
N ARG A 17 1.85 -20.77 19.05
CA ARG A 17 1.78 -19.74 20.11
C ARG A 17 0.46 -18.97 20.02
N HIS A 18 -0.12 -18.65 21.16
CA HIS A 18 -1.38 -17.91 21.26
C HIS A 18 -1.18 -16.62 22.05
N MET A 19 -1.96 -15.60 21.69
CA MET A 19 -2.08 -14.33 22.41
C MET A 19 -3.52 -13.82 22.31
N PRO A 20 -4.02 -13.05 23.29
CA PRO A 20 -5.31 -12.37 23.17
C PRO A 20 -5.29 -11.38 22.00
N LEU A 21 -6.43 -11.26 21.29
CA LEU A 21 -6.59 -10.33 20.16
C LEU A 21 -6.33 -8.87 20.58
N GLU A 22 -6.76 -8.51 21.79
CA GLU A 22 -6.60 -7.19 22.39
C GLU A 22 -5.13 -6.78 22.59
N SER A 23 -4.22 -7.76 22.59
CA SER A 23 -2.79 -7.55 22.78
C SER A 23 -2.02 -7.41 21.45
N ILE A 24 -2.71 -7.51 20.30
CA ILE A 24 -2.09 -7.33 18.99
C ILE A 24 -1.83 -5.83 18.78
N ASP A 25 -0.61 -5.49 18.36
CA ASP A 25 -0.27 -4.13 17.94
C ASP A 25 -1.08 -3.73 16.70
N SER A 26 -1.56 -2.49 16.63
CA SER A 26 -2.41 -2.04 15.51
C SER A 26 -1.63 -1.83 14.20
N SER A 27 -0.30 -1.80 14.24
CA SER A 27 0.55 -1.77 13.05
C SER A 27 0.77 -3.17 12.52
N LEU A 28 -0.02 -3.57 11.51
CA LEU A 28 0.02 -4.91 10.93
C LEU A 28 0.09 -4.84 9.40
N ALA A 29 0.72 -5.87 8.83
CA ALA A 29 0.61 -6.19 7.42
C ALA A 29 -0.11 -7.54 7.27
N ILE A 30 -1.09 -7.59 6.36
CA ILE A 30 -1.83 -8.82 6.05
C ILE A 30 -1.45 -9.24 4.64
N GLY A 31 -0.98 -10.48 4.49
CA GLY A 31 -0.59 -11.06 3.21
C GLY A 31 -1.63 -12.03 2.68
N PHE A 32 -1.94 -11.92 1.38
CA PHE A 32 -2.77 -12.88 0.66
C PHE A 32 -1.93 -13.47 -0.49
N TYR A 33 -1.96 -14.78 -0.65
CA TYR A 33 -1.29 -15.46 -1.75
C TYR A 33 -2.29 -15.92 -2.80
N CYS A 34 -2.16 -15.39 -4.02
CA CYS A 34 -2.92 -15.82 -5.19
C CYS A 34 -1.93 -16.46 -6.18
N ARG A 35 -1.99 -17.77 -6.39
CA ARG A 35 -1.05 -18.47 -7.27
C ARG A 35 -1.28 -18.12 -8.74
N ASN A 36 -2.53 -17.85 -9.10
CA ASN A 36 -2.94 -17.58 -10.47
C ASN A 36 -4.11 -16.58 -10.49
N LYS A 37 -4.54 -16.18 -11.70
CA LYS A 37 -5.62 -15.22 -11.90
C LYS A 37 -6.93 -15.66 -11.24
N SER A 38 -7.29 -16.94 -11.31
CA SER A 38 -8.54 -17.43 -10.72
C SER A 38 -8.56 -17.25 -9.21
N ASP A 39 -7.42 -17.44 -8.53
CA ASP A 39 -7.31 -17.24 -7.08
C ASP A 39 -7.48 -15.75 -6.74
N PHE A 40 -6.97 -14.86 -7.59
CA PHE A 40 -7.14 -13.42 -7.41
C PHE A 40 -8.59 -12.98 -7.65
N ASP A 41 -9.26 -13.52 -8.66
CA ASP A 41 -10.69 -13.24 -8.91
C ASP A 41 -11.56 -13.72 -7.72
N ASP A 42 -11.24 -14.89 -7.15
CA ASP A 42 -11.89 -15.41 -5.93
C ASP A 42 -11.62 -14.51 -4.72
N PHE A 43 -10.37 -14.07 -4.53
CA PHE A 43 -10.01 -13.11 -3.48
C PHE A 43 -10.83 -11.82 -3.59
N CYS A 44 -10.93 -11.23 -4.78
CA CYS A 44 -11.74 -10.04 -5.01
C CYS A 44 -13.21 -10.26 -4.65
N SER A 45 -13.78 -11.39 -5.05
CA SER A 45 -15.18 -11.74 -4.76
C SER A 45 -15.44 -11.83 -3.25
N ARG A 46 -14.57 -12.54 -2.52
CA ARG A 46 -14.68 -12.66 -1.06
C ARG A 46 -14.45 -11.35 -0.32
N ALA A 47 -13.51 -10.53 -0.80
CA ALA A 47 -13.26 -9.22 -0.21
C ALA A 47 -14.46 -8.28 -0.37
N SER A 48 -15.15 -8.30 -1.52
CA SER A 48 -16.40 -7.56 -1.72
C SER A 48 -17.48 -7.98 -0.72
N GLU A 49 -17.68 -9.29 -0.51
CA GLU A 49 -18.64 -9.78 0.48
C GLU A 49 -18.30 -9.33 1.91
N LEU A 50 -17.01 -9.32 2.27
CA LEU A 50 -16.55 -8.86 3.59
C LEU A 50 -16.78 -7.37 3.80
N ILE A 51 -16.64 -6.55 2.76
CA ILE A 51 -16.93 -5.12 2.82
C ILE A 51 -18.43 -4.91 3.14
N ASP A 52 -19.32 -5.64 2.48
CA ASP A 52 -20.77 -5.57 2.73
C ASP A 52 -21.13 -6.00 4.16
N GLN A 53 -20.40 -6.96 4.71
CA GLN A 53 -20.56 -7.46 6.09
C GLN A 53 -19.87 -6.61 7.15
N SER A 54 -19.04 -5.64 6.77
CA SER A 54 -18.17 -4.89 7.70
C SER A 54 -18.89 -3.82 8.52
N ASN A 55 -20.21 -3.63 8.34
CA ASN A 55 -20.98 -2.58 8.99
C ASN A 55 -20.36 -1.16 8.86
N GLY A 56 -19.67 -0.90 7.75
CA GLY A 56 -19.07 0.41 7.45
C GLY A 56 -17.63 0.61 7.91
N ALA A 57 -16.98 -0.42 8.47
CA ALA A 57 -15.59 -0.36 8.91
C ALA A 57 -14.74 -1.53 8.37
N PRO A 58 -14.55 -1.62 7.03
CA PRO A 58 -13.69 -2.66 6.47
C PRO A 58 -12.21 -2.39 6.76
N LEU A 59 -11.43 -3.44 7.07
CA LEU A 59 -9.99 -3.33 7.30
C LEU A 59 -9.21 -2.94 6.03
N PHE A 60 -9.71 -3.35 4.86
CA PHE A 60 -9.16 -2.99 3.56
C PHE A 60 -10.28 -2.93 2.52
N THR A 61 -10.04 -2.26 1.40
CA THR A 61 -10.99 -2.18 0.28
C THR A 61 -10.30 -2.58 -1.03
N ILE A 62 -11.11 -3.02 -2.00
CA ILE A 62 -10.65 -3.33 -3.36
C ILE A 62 -11.41 -2.41 -4.31
N ALA A 63 -10.70 -1.85 -5.28
CA ALA A 63 -11.28 -1.02 -6.33
C ALA A 63 -10.85 -1.55 -7.70
N GLU A 64 -11.79 -1.60 -8.65
CA GLU A 64 -11.51 -2.04 -10.02
C GLU A 64 -10.58 -1.06 -10.77
N SER A 65 -10.67 0.23 -10.44
CA SER A 65 -9.87 1.27 -11.05
C SER A 65 -9.34 2.23 -9.99
N ARG A 66 -8.20 2.86 -10.30
CA ARG A 66 -7.65 3.90 -9.45
C ARG A 66 -8.61 5.08 -9.42
N SER A 67 -9.10 5.43 -8.24
CA SER A 67 -9.83 6.69 -8.06
C SER A 67 -8.89 7.83 -8.40
N ASN A 68 -9.19 8.63 -9.42
CA ASN A 68 -8.48 9.89 -9.61
C ASN A 68 -8.86 10.81 -8.45
N PRO A 69 -7.88 11.31 -7.66
CA PRO A 69 -8.18 12.27 -6.64
C PRO A 69 -8.71 13.53 -7.33
N ASN A 70 -9.99 13.83 -7.13
CA ASN A 70 -10.52 15.12 -7.53
C ASN A 70 -10.00 16.15 -6.52
N PRO A 71 -9.19 17.14 -6.93
CA PRO A 71 -8.67 18.15 -6.02
C PRO A 71 -9.78 19.04 -5.43
N ALA A 72 -11.05 18.95 -5.88
CA ALA A 72 -12.13 19.84 -5.45
C ALA A 72 -12.98 19.36 -4.25
N SER A 73 -12.72 18.18 -3.65
CA SER A 73 -13.55 17.69 -2.52
C SER A 73 -13.07 18.10 -1.14
N TYR A 74 -11.97 18.85 -1.00
CA TYR A 74 -11.62 19.52 0.27
C TYR A 74 -12.44 20.80 0.48
N ARG A 75 -13.71 20.86 0.06
CA ARG A 75 -14.57 21.99 0.43
C ARG A 75 -15.00 21.84 1.89
N SER A 76 -14.04 22.04 2.80
CA SER A 76 -14.32 22.35 4.19
C SER A 76 -15.29 23.53 4.22
N THR A 77 -16.44 23.31 4.83
CA THR A 77 -17.28 24.38 5.37
C THR A 77 -16.52 25.05 6.52
N ALA A 78 -15.46 25.80 6.20
CA ALA A 78 -14.83 26.75 7.10
C ALA A 78 -15.19 28.13 6.56
N LYS A 79 -16.20 28.73 7.18
CA LYS A 79 -16.40 30.16 7.12
C LYS A 79 -15.24 30.82 7.86
N ASP A 80 -14.79 31.94 7.30
CA ASP A 80 -14.04 33.03 7.92
C ASP A 80 -12.61 32.70 8.40
N ASP A 81 -11.61 32.98 7.55
CA ASP A 81 -10.68 34.10 7.76
C ASP A 81 -9.62 34.16 6.63
N ALA A 82 -9.31 35.37 6.19
CA ALA A 82 -8.41 35.67 5.08
C ALA A 82 -6.94 35.40 5.41
N ILE A 83 -6.15 34.86 4.45
CA ILE A 83 -4.97 35.53 3.85
C ILE A 83 -4.24 34.64 2.81
N CYS A 84 -4.03 35.28 1.64
CA CYS A 84 -3.00 35.20 0.60
C CYS A 84 -2.47 33.87 0.02
N THR A 85 -2.85 33.65 -1.24
CA THR A 85 -2.07 33.17 -2.39
C THR A 85 -0.57 32.94 -2.18
N GLN A 86 -0.12 31.71 -2.42
CA GLN A 86 1.09 31.47 -3.20
C GLN A 86 0.75 30.52 -4.35
N ASP A 87 0.80 31.09 -5.55
CA ASP A 87 0.69 30.39 -6.82
C ASP A 87 1.91 29.46 -6.96
N PHE A 88 1.71 28.16 -6.79
CA PHE A 88 2.70 27.17 -7.21
C PHE A 88 2.38 26.79 -8.66
N GLU A 89 3.12 27.41 -9.57
CA GLU A 89 3.14 27.07 -11.00
C GLU A 89 3.53 25.59 -11.19
N PRO A 90 2.76 24.79 -11.96
CA PRO A 90 3.16 23.44 -12.31
C PRO A 90 4.36 23.47 -13.26
N VAL A 91 5.48 22.90 -12.80
CA VAL A 91 6.74 22.81 -13.54
C VAL A 91 6.64 21.77 -14.65
N ASP A 92 6.05 22.13 -15.79
CA ASP A 92 6.11 21.34 -17.02
C ASP A 92 6.19 22.25 -18.24
N LYS A 93 7.27 23.04 -18.35
CA LYS A 93 7.68 23.68 -19.61
C LYS A 93 9.20 23.70 -19.75
N LEU A 94 9.73 22.70 -20.45
CA LEU A 94 11.07 22.73 -21.02
C LEU A 94 11.12 23.73 -22.19
N PRO A 95 12.22 24.50 -22.32
CA PRO A 95 12.94 24.47 -23.58
C PRO A 95 14.47 24.35 -23.43
N THR A 96 15.01 23.64 -24.41
CA THR A 96 16.39 23.33 -24.80
C THR A 96 17.45 24.42 -24.58
N SER A 97 18.58 24.08 -23.91
CA SER A 97 19.97 24.44 -24.28
C SER A 97 20.93 24.31 -23.09
N GLY A 98 22.04 23.56 -23.27
CA GLY A 98 23.27 23.76 -22.51
C GLY A 98 23.57 22.70 -21.44
N SER A 99 24.54 21.85 -21.76
CA SER A 99 25.22 20.84 -20.94
C SER A 99 25.76 21.37 -19.62
N GLU A 100 25.39 20.79 -18.47
CA GLU A 100 26.25 20.58 -17.27
C GLU A 100 25.73 19.38 -16.44
N ASN A 101 26.64 18.50 -16.05
CA ASN A 101 26.37 17.28 -15.29
C ASN A 101 25.77 17.57 -13.91
N PHE A 102 24.65 16.93 -13.56
CA PHE A 102 24.25 16.72 -12.18
C PHE A 102 23.80 15.26 -12.00
N THR A 103 24.72 14.44 -11.50
CA THR A 103 24.40 13.19 -10.82
C THR A 103 23.66 13.54 -9.53
N GLN A 104 22.38 13.19 -9.45
CA GLN A 104 21.66 13.17 -8.18
C GLN A 104 21.18 11.75 -7.96
N ASP A 105 21.77 11.11 -6.96
CA ASP A 105 21.65 9.71 -6.64
C ASP A 105 20.21 9.36 -6.22
N ASP A 106 19.56 8.51 -7.01
CA ASP A 106 18.32 7.80 -6.68
C ASP A 106 18.58 6.68 -5.65
N GLU A 107 19.07 7.05 -4.47
CA GLU A 107 19.48 6.12 -3.40
C GLU A 107 18.32 5.73 -2.45
N TRP A 108 17.07 5.78 -2.92
CA TRP A 108 15.90 5.31 -2.15
C TRP A 108 15.10 4.20 -2.84
N GLN A 109 15.59 3.68 -3.98
CA GLN A 109 14.92 2.63 -4.77
C GLN A 109 15.46 1.21 -4.51
N LEU A 110 16.28 1.00 -3.48
CA LEU A 110 16.84 -0.31 -3.17
C LEU A 110 16.56 -0.70 -1.71
N LEU A 111 15.45 -1.42 -1.54
CA LEU A 111 15.22 -2.37 -0.46
C LEU A 111 14.61 -3.65 -1.05
#